data_AF-A0A978S3G3-F1
#
_entry.id   AF-A0A978S3G3-F1
#
_cell.length_a   1.000
_cell.length_b   1.000
_cell.length_c   1.000
_cell.angle_alpha   90.00
_cell.angle_beta   90.00
_cell.angle_gamma   90.00
#
_symmetry.space_group_name_H-M   'P 1'
#
loop_
_entity.id
_entity.type
_entity.pdbx_description
1 polymer ?
#
loop_
_entity_poly.entity_id
_entity_poly.type
_entity_poly.pdbx_seq_one_letter_code
_entity_poly.pdbx_strand_id
1 'polypeptide(L)' 'MYLSTQIENLFIDVSLSQKITETDWQELVAISESPLSPEVKRMVKRILHGVRRGWVSVLA' A
#
# COMPACT_ATOMS: atom_id res chain seq x y z
N MET A 1 -2.30 -6.97 -15.42
CA MET A 1 -3.50 -7.40 -14.66
C MET A 1 -3.15 -7.93 -13.27
N TYR A 2 -2.00 -8.58 -13.06
CA TYR A 2 -1.57 -9.08 -11.74
C TYR A 2 -1.33 -7.99 -10.67
N LEU A 3 -0.70 -6.86 -11.05
CA LEU A 3 -0.36 -5.80 -10.09
C LEU A 3 -1.60 -5.14 -9.44
N SER A 4 -2.70 -4.93 -10.19
CA SER A 4 -3.88 -4.28 -9.61
C SER A 4 -4.53 -5.14 -8.54
N THR A 5 -4.67 -6.44 -8.79
CA THR A 5 -5.27 -7.38 -7.84
C THR A 5 -4.39 -7.57 -6.59
N GLN A 6 -3.06 -7.58 -6.75
CA GLN A 6 -2.14 -7.65 -5.61
C GLN A 6 -2.26 -6.42 -4.70
N ILE A 7 -2.28 -5.22 -5.27
CA ILE A 7 -2.42 -3.97 -4.50
C ILE A 7 -3.80 -3.86 -3.86
N GLU A 8 -4.85 -4.35 -4.52
CA GLU A 8 -6.20 -4.39 -3.94
C GLU A 8 -6.25 -5.30 -2.72
N ASN A 9 -5.71 -6.51 -2.80
CA ASN A 9 -5.64 -7.43 -1.66
C ASN A 9 -4.83 -6.83 -0.51
N LEU A 10 -3.65 -6.27 -0.81
CA LEU A 10 -2.83 -5.59 0.20
C LEU A 10 -3.59 -4.41 0.83
N PHE A 11 -4.32 -3.64 0.04
CA PHE A 11 -5.14 -2.53 0.54
C PHE A 11 -6.23 -3.01 1.50
N ILE A 12 -6.90 -4.12 1.17
CA ILE A 12 -7.91 -4.74 2.04
C ILE A 12 -7.25 -5.21 3.35
N ASP A 13 -6.15 -5.95 3.27
CA ASP A 13 -5.46 -6.52 4.42
C ASP A 13 -4.92 -5.44 5.37
N VAL A 14 -4.31 -4.38 4.82
CA VAL A 14 -3.85 -3.22 5.59
C VAL A 14 -5.02 -2.48 6.23
N SER A 15 -6.14 -2.33 5.53
CA SER A 15 -7.31 -1.64 6.06
C SER A 15 -7.94 -2.38 7.24
N LEU A 16 -7.91 -3.71 7.22
CA LEU A 16 -8.45 -4.55 8.29
C LEU A 16 -7.48 -4.69 9.46
N SER A 17 -6.18 -4.85 9.18
CA SER A 17 -5.18 -5.16 10.21
C SER A 17 -4.46 -3.94 10.77
N GLN A 18 -4.48 -2.81 10.05
CA GLN A 18 -3.67 -1.62 10.33
C GLN A 18 -2.18 -1.93 10.41
N LYS A 19 -1.74 -2.95 9.67
CA LYS A 19 -0.35 -3.42 9.64
C LYS A 19 0.06 -3.68 8.19
N ILE A 20 1.35 -3.49 7.91
CA ILE A 20 1.97 -3.82 6.63
C ILE A 20 3.37 -4.38 6.90
N THR A 21 3.87 -5.28 6.05
CA THR A 21 5.27 -5.74 6.17
C THR A 21 6.24 -4.69 5.63
N GLU A 22 7.48 -4.69 6.11
CA GLU A 22 8.54 -3.81 5.58
C GLU A 22 8.77 -4.04 4.09
N THR A 23 8.69 -5.28 3.61
CA THR A 23 8.83 -5.62 2.19
C THR A 23 7.72 -4.98 1.36
N ASP A 24 6.46 -5.19 1.74
CA ASP A 24 5.31 -4.61 1.03
C ASP A 24 5.35 -3.08 1.06
N TRP A 25 5.80 -2.51 2.19
CA TRP A 25 5.99 -1.08 2.35
C TRP A 25 7.00 -0.52 1.34
N GLN A 26 8.18 -1.13 1.24
CA GLN A 26 9.22 -0.71 0.31
C GLN A 26 8.78 -0.84 -1.15
N GLU A 27 8.09 -1.93 -1.48
CA GLU A 27 7.50 -2.12 -2.81
C GLU A 27 6.47 -1.03 -3.12
N LEU A 28 5.58 -0.70 -2.19
CA LEU A 28 4.60 0.38 -2.34
C LEU A 28 5.25 1.73 -2.58
N VAL A 29 6.32 2.05 -1.85
CA VAL A 29 7.09 3.29 -2.05
C VAL A 29 7.67 3.32 -3.46
N ALA A 30 8.32 2.24 -3.89
CA ALA A 30 8.93 2.16 -5.22
C ALA A 30 7.91 2.29 -6.36
N ILE A 31 6.76 1.61 -6.26
CA ILE A 31 5.73 1.70 -7.32
C ILE A 31 4.99 3.03 -7.32
N SER A 32 5.00 3.78 -6.21
CA SER A 32 4.25 5.04 -6.11
C SER A 32 4.73 6.13 -7.07
N GLU A 33 6.00 6.02 -7.52
CA GLU A 33 6.64 6.86 -8.53
C GLU A 33 6.35 6.40 -9.98
N SER A 34 5.75 5.22 -10.16
CA SER A 34 5.44 4.65 -11.47
C SER A 34 4.09 5.15 -12.04
N PRO A 35 3.87 5.07 -13.37
CA PRO A 35 2.57 5.36 -13.97
C PRO A 35 1.54 4.28 -13.61
N LEU A 36 0.80 4.51 -12.52
CA LEU A 36 -0.30 3.67 -12.05
C LEU A 36 -1.65 4.17 -12.56
N SER A 37 -2.62 3.25 -12.67
CA SER A 37 -4.01 3.65 -12.90
C SER A 37 -4.52 4.54 -11.74
N PRO A 38 -5.49 5.44 -11.97
CA PRO A 38 -5.97 6.35 -10.94
C PRO A 38 -6.47 5.64 -9.67
N GLU A 39 -7.05 4.46 -9.83
CA GLU A 39 -7.55 3.63 -8.74
C GLU A 39 -6.41 3.05 -7.88
N VAL A 40 -5.47 2.36 -8.51
CA VAL A 40 -4.29 1.80 -7.82
C VAL A 40 -3.50 2.91 -7.14
N LYS A 41 -3.31 4.05 -7.82
CA LYS A 41 -2.64 5.22 -7.23
C LYS A 41 -3.31 5.73 -5.96
N ARG A 42 -4.65 5.70 -5.90
CA ARG A 42 -5.39 6.10 -4.69
C ARG A 42 -5.21 5.10 -3.55
N MET A 43 -5.25 3.80 -3.84
CA MET A 43 -5.01 2.75 -2.85
C MET A 43 -3.60 2.86 -2.25
N VAL A 44 -2.57 2.91 -3.10
CA VAL A 44 -1.17 3.08 -2.66
C VAL A 44 -1.02 4.33 -1.80
N LYS A 45 -1.50 5.49 -2.26
CA LYS A 45 -1.41 6.75 -1.50
C LYS A 45 -2.08 6.66 -0.12
N ARG A 46 -3.20 5.95 0.01
CA ARG A 46 -3.88 5.78 1.30
C ARG A 46 -3.04 4.97 2.28
N ILE A 47 -2.43 3.88 1.82
CA ILE A 47 -1.53 3.07 2.64
C ILE A 47 -0.31 3.91 3.07
N LEU A 48 0.36 4.57 2.12
CA LEU A 48 1.50 5.47 2.39
C LEU A 48 1.15 6.57 3.38
N HIS A 49 -0.02 7.18 3.23
CA HIS A 49 -0.50 8.19 4.17
C HIS A 49 -0.78 7.61 5.55
N GLY A 50 -1.40 6.42 5.63
CA GLY A 50 -1.68 5.72 6.89
C GLY A 50 -0.40 5.44 7.69
N VAL A 51 0.66 4.96 7.01
CA VAL A 51 1.97 4.76 7.64
C VAL A 51 2.55 6.08 8.13
N ARG A 52 2.58 7.13 7.29
CA ARG A 52 3.09 8.46 7.67
C ARG A 52 2.35 9.09 8.87
N ARG A 53 1.06 8.77 9.05
CA ARG A 53 0.24 9.27 10.16
C ARG A 53 0.30 8.39 11.41
N GLY A 54 0.99 7.26 11.36
CA GLY A 54 1.05 6.27 12.44
C GLY A 54 -0.24 5.46 12.62
N TRP A 55 -1.13 5.45 11.61
CA TRP A 55 -2.35 4.64 11.62
C TRP A 55 -2.10 3.21 11.15
N VAL A 56 -1.07 3.02 10.33
CA VAL A 56 -0.62 1.71 9.87
C VAL A 56 0.79 1.49 10.41
N SER A 57 0.99 0.38 11.12
CA SER A 57 2.30 -0.01 11.65
C SER A 57 3.06 -0.84 10.62
N VAL A 58 4.33 -0.51 10.40
CA VAL A 58 5.23 -1.32 9.56
C VAL A 58 5.87 -2.39 10.44
N LEU A 59 5.69 -3.64 10.05
CA LEU A 59 6.24 -4.81 10.73
C LEU A 59 7.58 -5.17 10.10
N ALA A 60 8.61 -5.27 10.94
CA ALA A 60 9.95 -5.71 10.55
C ALA A 60 9.99 -7.19 10.14
#